data_AF-A9CVR7-F1
#
_entry.id   AF-A9CVR7-F1
#
_cell.length_a   1.000
_cell.length_b   1.000
_cell.length_c   1.000
_cell.angle_alpha   90.00
_cell.angle_beta   90.00
_cell.angle_gamma   90.00
#
_symmetry.space_group_name_H-M   'P 1'
#
loop_
_entity.id
_entity.type
_entity.pdbx_description
1 polymer ?
#
loop_
_entity_poly.entity_id
_entity_poly.type
_entity_poly.pdbx_seq_one_letter_code
_entity_poly.pdbx_strand_id
1 'polypeptide(L)'
;MIEQQQNNPLHGLGLETMLTELVAFYDWKILYASLRLECFNINPNMAACLKFLKKTEWARERVESFYLYRFKRMPKGSSAQFELKPRERGFADGIVPRKPEELTVELIAEMRAKATADYEDMKRNEGQGRPRYGKDKPRAQEGYAQNRRSKADRPEPSQDSANPWGK
;
A
#
# COMPACT_ATOMS: atom_id res chain seq x y z
N MET A 1 -10.74 16.48 9.83
CA MET A 1 -10.98 15.02 9.89
C MET A 1 -12.07 14.56 8.92
N ILE A 2 -13.14 15.32 8.68
CA ILE A 2 -14.19 14.96 7.70
C ILE A 2 -13.82 15.39 6.27
N GLU A 3 -13.21 16.57 6.08
CA GLU A 3 -12.81 17.08 4.75
C GLU A 3 -11.84 16.12 4.03
N GLN A 4 -10.88 15.54 4.76
CA GLN A 4 -9.97 14.55 4.20
C GLN A 4 -10.66 13.26 3.76
N GLN A 5 -11.79 12.89 4.39
CA GLN A 5 -12.61 11.75 3.93
C GLN A 5 -13.36 12.06 2.64
N GLN A 6 -13.76 13.31 2.40
CA GLN A 6 -14.44 13.71 1.17
C GLN A 6 -13.56 13.51 -0.07
N ASN A 7 -12.23 13.57 0.08
CA ASN A 7 -11.26 13.33 -0.99
C ASN A 7 -11.09 11.84 -1.35
N ASN A 8 -11.80 10.93 -0.70
CA ASN A 8 -11.73 9.52 -1.04
C ASN A 8 -12.45 9.22 -2.36
N PRO A 9 -11.79 8.63 -3.38
CA PRO A 9 -12.44 8.26 -4.64
C PRO A 9 -13.62 7.28 -4.50
N LEU A 10 -13.77 6.63 -3.35
CA LEU A 10 -14.90 5.75 -3.04
C LEU A 10 -16.12 6.52 -2.49
N HIS A 11 -15.97 7.78 -2.11
CA HIS A 11 -17.06 8.57 -1.56
C HIS A 11 -18.10 8.86 -2.66
N GLY A 12 -19.34 8.41 -2.46
CA GLY A 12 -20.41 8.50 -3.46
C GLY A 12 -20.33 7.46 -4.60
N LEU A 13 -19.28 6.62 -4.64
CA LEU A 13 -19.15 5.58 -5.66
C LEU A 13 -19.98 4.34 -5.28
N GLY A 14 -20.91 3.98 -6.17
CA GLY A 14 -21.71 2.77 -6.06
C GLY A 14 -20.89 1.50 -6.23
N LEU A 15 -21.23 0.46 -5.46
CA LEU A 15 -20.55 -0.85 -5.54
C LEU A 15 -20.65 -1.48 -6.94
N GLU A 16 -21.77 -1.25 -7.62
CA GLU A 16 -22.01 -1.73 -8.99
C GLU A 16 -21.12 -1.02 -10.01
N THR A 17 -21.03 0.30 -9.95
CA THR A 17 -20.14 1.09 -10.80
C THR A 17 -18.69 0.68 -10.60
N MET A 18 -18.25 0.59 -9.33
CA MET A 18 -16.89 0.17 -8.99
C MET A 18 -16.56 -1.21 -9.56
N LEU A 19 -17.46 -2.20 -9.39
CA LEU A 19 -17.23 -3.54 -9.91
C LEU A 19 -17.23 -3.57 -11.44
N THR A 20 -18.11 -2.81 -12.08
CA THR A 20 -18.17 -2.70 -13.54
C THR A 20 -16.87 -2.13 -14.12
N GLU A 21 -16.32 -1.07 -13.51
CA GLU A 21 -15.02 -0.51 -13.92
C GLU A 21 -13.88 -1.51 -13.77
N LEU A 22 -13.86 -2.26 -12.66
CA LEU A 22 -12.84 -3.27 -12.40
C LEU A 22 -12.89 -4.41 -13.42
N VAL A 23 -14.08 -4.91 -13.71
CA VAL A 23 -14.27 -6.01 -14.68
C VAL A 23 -13.93 -5.54 -16.08
N ALA A 24 -14.34 -4.31 -16.46
CA ALA A 24 -14.05 -3.75 -17.78
C ALA A 24 -12.55 -3.58 -18.05
N PHE A 25 -11.73 -3.34 -17.01
CA PHE A 25 -10.29 -3.15 -17.16
C PHE A 25 -9.47 -4.43 -16.95
N TYR A 26 -9.84 -5.27 -15.97
CA TYR A 26 -9.03 -6.43 -15.55
C TYR A 26 -9.59 -7.78 -15.95
N ASP A 27 -10.86 -7.89 -16.33
CA ASP A 27 -11.57 -9.17 -16.44
C ASP A 27 -11.64 -9.98 -15.12
N TRP A 28 -12.53 -10.98 -15.12
CA TRP A 28 -12.77 -11.85 -13.98
C TRP A 28 -11.54 -12.67 -13.55
N LYS A 29 -10.74 -13.13 -14.52
CA LYS A 29 -9.58 -14.00 -14.27
C LYS A 29 -8.49 -13.28 -13.45
N ILE A 30 -8.17 -12.03 -13.80
CA ILE A 30 -7.16 -11.25 -13.08
C ILE A 30 -7.70 -10.82 -11.71
N LEU A 31 -8.98 -10.50 -11.61
CA LEU A 31 -9.63 -10.20 -10.33
C LEU A 31 -9.61 -11.41 -9.38
N TYR A 32 -9.91 -12.61 -9.88
CA TYR A 32 -9.74 -13.82 -9.07
C TYR A 32 -8.27 -14.08 -8.73
N ALA A 33 -7.38 -13.96 -9.71
CA ALA A 33 -5.95 -14.15 -9.49
C ALA A 33 -5.44 -13.19 -8.41
N SER A 34 -5.86 -11.93 -8.38
CA SER A 34 -5.41 -10.93 -7.40
C SER A 34 -6.09 -11.10 -6.03
N LEU A 35 -7.42 -11.19 -5.99
CA LEU A 35 -8.20 -11.13 -4.76
C LEU A 35 -8.48 -12.49 -4.13
N ARG A 36 -8.50 -13.57 -4.92
CA ARG A 36 -8.90 -14.94 -4.55
C ARG A 36 -10.29 -15.00 -3.91
N LEU A 37 -11.24 -14.27 -4.48
CA LEU A 37 -12.65 -14.34 -4.10
C LEU A 37 -13.39 -15.28 -5.05
N GLU A 38 -13.98 -16.35 -4.52
CA GLU A 38 -14.62 -17.39 -5.35
C GLU A 38 -15.77 -16.88 -6.23
N CYS A 39 -16.40 -15.76 -5.87
CA CYS A 39 -17.44 -15.14 -6.72
C CYS A 39 -16.92 -14.71 -8.11
N PHE A 40 -15.60 -14.51 -8.27
CA PHE A 40 -14.98 -14.18 -9.56
C PHE A 40 -14.51 -15.41 -10.34
N ASN A 41 -14.57 -16.60 -9.75
CA ASN A 41 -14.09 -17.85 -10.35
C ASN A 41 -15.26 -18.73 -10.78
N ILE A 42 -16.19 -18.99 -9.85
CA ILE A 42 -17.31 -19.91 -10.07
C ILE A 42 -18.46 -19.14 -10.72
N ASN A 43 -18.64 -19.34 -12.04
CA ASN A 43 -19.71 -18.72 -12.83
C ASN A 43 -19.84 -17.20 -12.59
N PRO A 44 -18.80 -16.42 -12.94
CA PRO A 44 -18.78 -15.00 -12.64
C PRO A 44 -19.96 -14.29 -13.30
N ASN A 45 -20.84 -13.75 -12.47
CA ASN A 45 -22.00 -12.97 -12.88
C ASN A 45 -22.06 -11.71 -12.02
N MET A 46 -22.26 -10.55 -12.67
CA MET A 46 -22.33 -9.24 -12.01
C MET A 46 -23.35 -9.23 -10.86
N ALA A 47 -24.57 -9.72 -11.09
CA ALA A 47 -25.62 -9.72 -10.07
C ALA A 47 -25.28 -10.62 -8.87
N ALA A 48 -24.69 -11.78 -9.13
CA ALA A 48 -24.28 -12.72 -8.08
C ALA A 48 -23.12 -12.16 -7.24
N CYS A 49 -22.11 -11.57 -7.91
CA CYS A 49 -20.99 -10.90 -7.25
C CYS A 49 -21.47 -9.74 -6.37
N LEU A 50 -22.36 -8.89 -6.88
CA LEU A 50 -22.92 -7.78 -6.11
C LEU A 50 -23.71 -8.27 -4.90
N LYS A 51 -24.51 -9.33 -5.04
CA LYS A 51 -25.22 -9.93 -3.91
C LYS A 51 -24.25 -10.49 -2.86
N PHE A 52 -23.16 -11.11 -3.28
CA PHE A 52 -22.10 -11.61 -2.40
C PHE A 52 -21.39 -10.46 -1.67
N LEU A 53 -20.89 -9.46 -2.38
CA LEU A 53 -20.21 -8.29 -1.79
C LEU A 53 -21.14 -7.45 -0.91
N LYS A 54 -22.46 -7.49 -1.15
CA LYS A 54 -23.46 -6.87 -0.26
C LYS A 54 -23.56 -7.59 1.08
N LYS A 55 -23.46 -8.92 1.11
CA LYS A 55 -23.55 -9.73 2.33
C LYS A 55 -22.23 -9.87 3.08
N THR A 56 -21.11 -9.88 2.36
CA THR A 56 -19.79 -10.20 2.92
C THR A 56 -18.95 -8.93 2.97
N GLU A 57 -19.00 -8.23 4.11
CA GLU A 57 -18.36 -6.92 4.29
C GLU A 57 -16.85 -6.96 4.07
N TRP A 58 -16.13 -7.91 4.69
CA TRP A 58 -14.68 -8.02 4.53
C TRP A 58 -14.26 -8.21 3.06
N ALA A 59 -15.09 -8.90 2.26
CA ALA A 59 -14.82 -9.11 0.84
C ALA A 59 -15.00 -7.81 0.06
N ARG A 60 -16.03 -7.01 0.42
CA ARG A 60 -16.24 -5.67 -0.13
C ARG A 60 -15.06 -4.76 0.17
N GLU A 61 -14.61 -4.71 1.43
CA GLU A 61 -13.46 -3.90 1.83
C GLU A 61 -12.17 -4.30 1.10
N ARG A 62 -12.01 -5.61 0.82
CA ARG A 62 -10.88 -6.12 0.03
C ARG A 62 -10.93 -5.63 -1.41
N VAL A 63 -12.10 -5.65 -2.05
CA VAL A 63 -12.31 -5.11 -3.40
C VAL A 63 -12.11 -3.59 -3.43
N GLU A 64 -12.63 -2.86 -2.44
CA GLU A 64 -12.48 -1.41 -2.32
C GLU A 64 -11.01 -1.00 -2.13
N SER A 65 -10.27 -1.72 -1.29
CA SER A 65 -8.82 -1.52 -1.13
C SER A 65 -8.07 -1.77 -2.44
N PHE A 66 -8.46 -2.82 -3.18
CA PHE A 66 -7.88 -3.09 -4.49
C PHE A 66 -8.17 -1.96 -5.48
N TYR A 67 -9.41 -1.47 -5.52
CA TYR A 67 -9.80 -0.34 -6.35
C TYR A 67 -8.96 0.92 -6.04
N LEU A 68 -8.77 1.26 -4.77
CA LEU A 68 -7.97 2.43 -4.38
C LEU A 68 -6.51 2.31 -4.80
N TYR A 69 -5.86 1.18 -4.50
CA TYR A 69 -4.40 1.08 -4.63
C TYR A 69 -3.93 0.55 -5.99
N ARG A 70 -4.74 -0.25 -6.68
CA ARG A 70 -4.37 -0.84 -7.98
C ARG A 70 -5.02 -0.09 -9.14
N PHE A 71 -6.32 0.19 -9.02
CA PHE A 71 -7.05 0.85 -10.10
C PHE A 71 -6.90 2.38 -10.09
N LYS A 72 -7.02 3.03 -8.93
CA LYS A 72 -6.81 4.49 -8.78
C LYS A 72 -5.39 4.87 -8.39
N ARG A 73 -4.56 3.89 -8.01
CA ARG A 73 -3.15 4.05 -7.59
C ARG A 73 -2.94 5.17 -6.57
N MET A 74 -3.85 5.24 -5.59
CA MET A 74 -3.75 6.16 -4.47
C MET A 74 -2.55 5.82 -3.58
N PRO A 75 -1.95 6.80 -2.88
CA PRO A 75 -0.88 6.52 -1.93
C PRO A 75 -1.38 5.62 -0.80
N LYS A 76 -0.53 4.69 -0.36
CA LYS A 76 -0.85 3.80 0.76
C LYS A 76 -0.92 4.61 2.06
N GLY A 77 -1.91 4.30 2.89
CA GLY A 77 -2.05 4.95 4.19
C GLY A 77 -0.96 4.57 5.19
N SER A 78 -0.93 5.27 6.32
CA SER A 78 -0.12 4.86 7.49
C SER A 78 -0.70 3.60 8.16
N SER A 79 0.05 2.98 9.07
CA SER A 79 -0.43 1.81 9.84
C SER A 79 -1.77 2.08 10.53
N ALA A 80 -1.91 3.23 11.19
CA ALA A 80 -3.15 3.65 11.85
C ALA A 80 -4.32 3.82 10.85
N GLN A 81 -4.05 4.28 9.63
CA GLN A 81 -5.08 4.40 8.60
C GLN A 81 -5.52 3.04 8.05
N PHE A 82 -4.66 2.02 8.10
CA PHE A 82 -5.03 0.66 7.67
C PHE A 82 -5.99 -0.03 8.64
N GLU A 83 -6.06 0.40 9.90
CA GLU A 83 -7.04 -0.07 10.88
C GLU A 83 -8.46 0.39 10.52
N LEU A 84 -8.58 1.54 9.85
CA LEU A 84 -9.86 2.07 9.36
C LEU A 84 -10.32 1.36 8.09
N LYS A 85 -11.64 1.35 7.87
CA LYS A 85 -12.23 0.80 6.64
C LYS A 85 -11.82 1.62 5.42
N PRO A 86 -11.72 1.02 4.23
CA PRO A 86 -11.28 1.72 3.02
C PRO A 86 -12.09 2.99 2.69
N ARG A 87 -13.39 3.02 2.99
CA ARG A 87 -14.26 4.21 2.81
C ARG A 87 -14.08 5.28 3.87
N GLU A 88 -13.60 4.91 5.06
CA GLU A 88 -13.37 5.83 6.18
C GLU A 88 -11.97 6.46 6.13
N ARG A 89 -11.10 5.94 5.27
CA ARG A 89 -9.77 6.51 5.03
C ARG A 89 -9.90 7.81 4.25
N GLY A 90 -9.27 8.85 4.75
CA GLY A 90 -9.10 10.12 4.03
C GLY A 90 -7.77 10.19 3.29
N PHE A 91 -7.73 11.01 2.24
CA PHE A 91 -6.50 11.36 1.51
C PHE A 91 -6.26 12.86 1.63
N ALA A 92 -4.98 13.26 1.58
CA ALA A 92 -4.60 14.67 1.57
C ALA A 92 -5.13 15.37 0.31
N ASP A 93 -5.40 16.68 0.43
CA ASP A 93 -5.88 17.50 -0.67
C ASP A 93 -4.88 17.54 -1.83
N GLY A 94 -5.40 17.61 -3.07
CA GLY A 94 -4.58 17.71 -4.28
C GLY A 94 -4.01 16.38 -4.80
N ILE A 95 -4.27 15.25 -4.14
CA ILE A 95 -3.92 13.93 -4.66
C ILE A 95 -4.96 13.49 -5.69
N VAL A 96 -4.54 13.39 -6.95
CA VAL A 96 -5.39 12.94 -8.06
C VAL A 96 -5.17 11.46 -8.34
N PRO A 97 -6.24 10.67 -8.58
CA PRO A 97 -6.11 9.29 -9.04
C PRO A 97 -5.28 9.17 -10.32
N ARG A 98 -4.46 8.11 -10.41
CA ARG A 98 -3.67 7.83 -11.62
C ARG A 98 -4.35 6.75 -12.46
N LYS A 99 -3.81 6.51 -13.65
CA LYS A 99 -4.23 5.41 -14.53
C LYS A 99 -4.07 4.06 -13.82
N PRO A 100 -4.97 3.08 -14.05
CA PRO A 100 -4.88 1.76 -13.45
C PRO A 100 -3.54 1.06 -13.69
N GLU A 101 -3.09 0.28 -12.71
CA GLU A 101 -1.92 -0.59 -12.84
C GLU A 101 -2.28 -1.78 -13.74
N GLU A 102 -1.53 -2.04 -14.80
CA GLU A 102 -1.73 -3.22 -15.64
C GLU A 102 -1.27 -4.47 -14.90
N LEU A 103 -2.14 -5.48 -14.81
CA LEU A 103 -1.87 -6.72 -14.07
C LEU A 103 -2.12 -7.91 -14.98
N THR A 104 -1.13 -8.79 -15.11
CA THR A 104 -1.29 -10.10 -15.76
C THR A 104 -1.36 -11.20 -14.71
N VAL A 105 -1.98 -12.33 -15.04
CA VAL A 105 -2.08 -13.49 -14.14
C VAL A 105 -0.69 -14.01 -13.76
N GLU A 106 0.23 -14.01 -14.72
CA GLU A 106 1.63 -14.42 -14.55
C GLU A 106 2.36 -13.50 -13.57
N LEU A 107 2.27 -12.19 -13.78
CA LEU A 107 2.88 -11.21 -12.87
C LEU A 107 2.36 -11.36 -11.44
N ILE A 108 1.05 -11.60 -11.27
CA ILE A 108 0.47 -11.85 -9.96
C ILE A 108 1.03 -13.14 -9.32
N ALA A 109 1.24 -14.18 -10.12
CA ALA A 109 1.84 -15.43 -9.65
C ALA A 109 3.30 -15.22 -9.23
N GLU A 110 4.09 -14.49 -10.01
CA GLU A 110 5.48 -14.12 -9.69
C GLU A 110 5.57 -13.27 -8.42
N MET A 111 4.72 -12.24 -8.29
CA MET A 111 4.65 -11.39 -7.09
C MET A 111 4.39 -12.22 -5.84
N ARG A 112 3.55 -13.26 -5.95
CA ARG A 112 3.26 -14.17 -4.84
C ARG A 112 4.40 -15.12 -4.55
N ALA A 113 5.00 -15.72 -5.57
CA ALA A 113 6.15 -16.60 -5.42
C ALA A 113 7.32 -15.86 -4.74
N LYS A 114 7.56 -14.61 -5.15
CA LYS A 114 8.54 -13.74 -4.50
C LYS A 114 8.17 -13.47 -3.05
N ALA A 115 6.93 -13.06 -2.76
CA ALA A 115 6.50 -12.80 -1.39
C ALA A 115 6.60 -14.05 -0.48
N THR A 116 6.35 -15.25 -1.02
CA THR A 116 6.56 -16.51 -0.28
C THR A 116 8.04 -16.79 -0.05
N ALA A 117 8.90 -16.55 -1.03
CA ALA A 117 10.35 -16.73 -0.87
C ALA A 117 10.91 -15.75 0.18
N ASP A 118 10.52 -14.47 0.11
CA ASP A 118 10.91 -13.45 1.09
C ASP A 118 10.46 -13.85 2.51
N TYR A 119 9.24 -14.38 2.65
CA TYR A 119 8.74 -14.88 3.94
C TYR A 119 9.55 -16.08 4.47
N GLU A 120 9.84 -17.07 3.61
CA GLU A 120 10.66 -18.23 4.00
C GLU A 120 12.09 -17.84 4.35
N ASP A 121 12.67 -16.85 3.66
CA ASP A 121 13.99 -16.30 4.01
C ASP A 121 13.96 -15.59 5.36
N MET A 122 12.96 -14.75 5.61
CA MET A 122 12.78 -14.09 6.91
C MET A 122 12.62 -15.10 8.04
N LYS A 123 11.86 -16.18 7.82
CA LYS A 123 11.64 -17.27 8.79
C LYS A 123 12.91 -18.09 9.02
N ARG A 124 13.67 -18.43 7.97
CA ARG A 124 14.97 -19.10 8.09
C ARG A 124 15.98 -18.25 8.86
N ASN A 125 15.92 -16.94 8.67
CA ASN A 125 16.81 -15.98 9.32
C ASN A 125 16.34 -15.55 10.72
N GLU A 126 15.14 -15.95 11.16
CA GLU A 126 14.56 -15.58 12.46
C GLU A 126 15.43 -16.05 13.66
N GLY A 127 16.26 -17.08 13.45
CA GLY A 127 17.26 -17.57 14.41
C GLY A 127 18.63 -16.88 14.36
N GLN A 128 18.97 -16.15 13.28
CA GLN A 128 20.18 -15.34 13.22
C GLN A 128 19.79 -13.93 13.67
N GLY A 129 19.92 -13.68 14.99
CA GLY A 129 19.42 -12.50 15.68
C GLY A 129 19.43 -11.23 14.82
N ARG A 130 18.25 -10.61 14.66
CA ARG A 130 18.12 -9.26 14.12
C ARG A 130 19.22 -8.40 14.75
N PRO A 131 19.96 -7.56 14.00
CA PRO A 131 20.88 -6.64 14.62
C PRO A 131 20.10 -5.89 15.71
N ARG A 132 20.45 -6.13 16.97
CA ARG A 132 19.92 -5.38 18.10
C ARG A 132 20.26 -3.95 17.75
N TYR A 133 19.26 -3.19 17.33
CA TYR A 133 19.41 -1.74 17.30
C TYR A 133 19.79 -1.37 18.73
N GLY A 134 21.05 -0.99 18.92
CA GLY A 134 21.70 -0.96 20.22
C GLY A 134 20.84 -0.22 21.23
N LYS A 135 20.72 -0.81 22.43
CA LYS A 135 20.03 -0.24 23.59
C LYS A 135 20.68 1.09 24.07
N ASP A 136 21.79 1.47 23.43
CA ASP A 136 22.61 2.63 23.74
C ASP A 136 22.30 3.87 22.89
N LYS A 137 21.22 3.87 22.07
CA LYS A 137 20.73 5.15 21.55
C LYS A 137 19.97 5.88 22.65
N PRO A 138 20.35 7.12 23.02
CA PRO A 138 19.57 7.89 23.96
C PRO A 138 18.14 8.02 23.41
N ARG A 139 17.17 7.73 24.27
CA ARG A 139 15.74 7.96 24.04
C ARG A 139 15.61 9.36 23.44
N ALA A 140 15.06 9.46 22.23
CA ALA A 140 14.78 10.76 21.61
C ALA A 140 13.65 11.44 22.41
N GLN A 141 14.03 11.99 23.56
CA GLN A 141 13.25 12.84 24.42
C GLN A 141 14.18 13.99 24.82
N GLU A 142 14.70 14.69 23.82
CA GLU A 142 15.33 16.03 23.87
C GLU A 142 16.00 16.30 22.51
N GLY A 143 15.18 16.62 21.49
CA GLY A 143 15.64 16.83 20.11
C GLY A 143 15.64 18.28 19.63
N TYR A 144 15.23 19.22 20.47
CA TYR A 144 15.33 20.66 20.20
C TYR A 144 16.23 21.36 21.22
N ALA A 145 17.34 20.73 21.59
CA ALA A 145 18.38 21.40 22.36
C ALA A 145 19.74 20.73 22.13
N GLN A 146 20.68 21.52 21.60
CA GLN A 146 22.13 21.32 21.75
C GLN A 146 22.83 20.29 20.86
N ASN A 147 22.91 20.57 19.57
CA ASN A 147 24.06 20.14 18.78
C ASN A 147 25.20 21.16 18.96
N ARG A 148 25.99 21.05 20.05
CA ARG A 148 27.29 21.73 20.18
C ARG A 148 28.41 20.76 19.81
N ARG A 149 28.53 20.40 18.53
CA ARG A 149 29.81 19.86 18.02
C ARG A 149 30.73 21.04 17.74
N SER A 150 31.84 21.09 18.45
CA SER A 150 32.96 22.00 18.19
C SER A 150 33.46 21.83 16.77
N LYS A 151 33.85 22.93 16.12
CA LYS A 151 34.30 23.00 14.72
C LYS A 151 35.48 22.05 14.38
N ALA A 152 36.17 21.51 15.39
CA ALA A 152 37.32 20.63 15.26
C ALA A 152 36.99 19.17 14.88
N ASP A 153 35.77 18.68 15.14
CA ASP A 153 35.38 17.27 14.92
C ASP A 153 34.57 17.03 13.62
N ARG A 154 34.55 18.01 12.73
CA ARG A 154 33.87 17.87 11.43
C ARG A 154 34.88 17.34 10.41
N PRO A 155 34.63 16.18 9.76
CA PRO A 155 35.46 15.76 8.64
C PRO A 155 35.38 16.81 7.54
N GLU A 156 36.51 17.11 6.89
CA GLU A 156 36.54 18.10 5.81
C GLU A 156 35.63 17.67 4.66
N PRO A 157 34.93 18.62 4.01
CA PRO A 157 34.15 18.33 2.81
C PRO A 157 35.05 17.70 1.74
N SER A 158 34.54 16.67 1.08
CA SER A 158 35.23 16.06 -0.06
C SER A 158 35.49 17.12 -1.14
N GLN A 159 36.76 17.29 -1.50
CA GLN A 159 37.22 18.19 -2.57
C GLN A 159 37.07 17.57 -3.97
N ASP A 160 36.32 16.46 -4.09
CA ASP A 160 36.11 15.80 -5.36
C ASP A 160 35.21 16.63 -6.28
N SER A 161 35.84 17.26 -7.29
CA SER A 161 35.18 18.07 -8.31
C SER A 161 34.17 17.32 -9.19
N ALA A 162 34.17 15.97 -9.13
CA ALA A 162 33.23 15.13 -9.86
C ALA A 162 31.98 14.76 -9.03
N ASN A 163 31.87 15.19 -7.77
CA ASN A 163 30.68 14.97 -6.96
C ASN A 163 29.58 15.98 -7.35
N PRO A 164 28.46 15.55 -7.97
CA PRO A 164 27.40 16.46 -8.40
C PRO A 164 26.62 17.11 -7.25
N TRP A 165 26.91 16.72 -6.01
CA TRP A 165 26.29 17.23 -4.78
C TRP A 165 27.27 17.94 -3.85
N GLY A 166 28.51 18.19 -4.28
CA GLY A 166 29.54 18.86 -3.47
C GLY A 166 29.87 20.27 -3.96
N LYS A 167 29.25 21.29 -3.36
CA LYS A 167 29.77 22.66 -3.26
C LYS A 167 29.62 23.14 -1.83
#